data_AF-A0A7Z7LZD1-F1
#
_entry.id   AF-A0A7Z7LZD1-F1
#
_cell.length_a   1.000
_cell.length_b   1.000
_cell.length_c   1.000
_cell.angle_alpha   90.00
_cell.angle_beta   90.00
_cell.angle_gamma   90.00
#
_symmetry.space_group_name_H-M   'P 1'
#
loop_
_entity.id
_entity.type
_entity.pdbx_description
1 polymer ?
#
loop_
_entity_poly.entity_id
_entity_poly.type
_entity_poly.pdbx_seq_one_letter_code
_entity_poly.pdbx_strand_id
1 'polypeptide(L)'
;MLLATSMENNKTLDIKDFKIVFKYKYLVNAEYLKNILFENEILAVIDYDESTLLVDEINYNKSLSIISKENIDESKTIDQENFMEEYDEWNRYNTNPGHYLGGNIPFFYKTRSNHLKFTLVTLISLVIQISIMFIATNISLWNILFLIVTIITGINFLISWLNYKSEKRKV
;
A
#
# COMPACT_ATOMS: atom_id res chain seq x y z
N MET A 1 -62.00 5.05 1.16
CA MET A 1 -62.83 3.83 1.35
C MET A 1 -62.37 2.84 0.30
N LEU A 2 -61.63 1.75 0.51
CA LEU A 2 -61.09 1.00 1.66
C LEU A 2 -59.58 0.72 1.36
N LEU A 3 -58.62 0.90 2.26
CA LEU A 3 -58.15 -0.01 3.32
C LEU A 3 -57.53 -1.34 2.84
N ALA A 4 -56.19 -1.37 2.96
CA ALA A 4 -55.27 -2.46 3.32
C ALA A 4 -55.36 -3.85 2.64
N THR A 5 -54.21 -4.30 2.15
CA THR A 5 -53.62 -5.57 2.65
C THR A 5 -52.10 -5.49 2.59
N SER A 6 -51.52 -5.65 3.76
CA SER A 6 -50.10 -5.72 4.08
C SER A 6 -49.47 -6.99 3.53
N MET A 7 -48.24 -6.88 3.04
CA MET A 7 -47.21 -7.91 3.27
C MET A 7 -45.89 -7.20 3.59
N GLU A 8 -45.76 -6.82 4.86
CA GLU A 8 -44.46 -6.74 5.51
C GLU A 8 -43.79 -8.12 5.40
N ASN A 9 -42.88 -8.30 4.44
CA ASN A 9 -41.84 -9.32 4.56
C ASN A 9 -40.64 -8.66 5.24
N ASN A 10 -40.85 -8.26 6.49
CA ASN A 10 -39.77 -7.87 7.38
C ASN A 10 -39.19 -9.17 7.96
N LYS A 11 -38.46 -9.92 7.12
CA LYS A 11 -37.55 -10.96 7.60
C LYS A 11 -36.41 -10.20 8.26
N THR A 12 -36.48 -10.02 9.56
CA THR A 12 -35.31 -9.70 10.38
C THR A 12 -34.30 -10.82 10.10
N LEU A 13 -33.26 -10.52 9.32
CA LEU A 13 -32.13 -11.44 9.15
C LEU A 13 -31.54 -11.68 10.53
N ASP A 14 -31.84 -12.85 11.08
CA ASP A 14 -31.29 -13.29 12.35
C ASP A 14 -29.80 -13.59 12.10
N ILE A 15 -28.91 -13.01 12.90
CA ILE A 15 -27.44 -13.11 12.74
C ILE A 15 -26.98 -14.58 12.79
N LYS A 16 -27.84 -15.48 13.27
CA LYS A 16 -27.65 -16.94 13.30
C LYS A 16 -27.49 -17.62 11.95
N ASP A 17 -27.95 -17.02 10.86
CA ASP A 17 -27.93 -17.68 9.53
C ASP A 17 -26.63 -17.42 8.75
N PHE A 18 -25.71 -16.63 9.30
CA PHE A 18 -24.45 -16.27 8.65
C PHE A 18 -23.27 -17.11 9.15
N LYS A 19 -22.39 -17.48 8.21
CA LYS A 19 -21.10 -18.14 8.50
C LYS A 19 -19.93 -17.33 7.98
N ILE A 20 -18.86 -17.31 8.77
CA ILE A 20 -17.58 -16.69 8.42
C ILE A 20 -16.90 -17.53 7.34
N VAL A 21 -16.67 -16.93 6.17
CA VAL A 21 -15.96 -17.57 5.05
C VAL A 21 -14.53 -17.07 4.87
N PHE A 22 -14.22 -15.87 5.39
CA PHE A 22 -12.89 -15.30 5.28
C PHE A 22 -12.64 -14.32 6.43
N LYS A 23 -11.43 -14.34 7.00
CA LYS A 23 -10.97 -13.33 7.96
C LYS A 23 -9.92 -12.49 7.25
N TYR A 24 -10.18 -11.20 7.10
CA TYR A 24 -9.31 -10.30 6.35
C TYR A 24 -8.47 -9.46 7.30
N LYS A 25 -7.29 -9.04 6.83
CA LYS A 25 -6.46 -8.02 7.47
C LYS A 25 -6.48 -6.72 6.67
N TYR A 26 -6.68 -6.81 5.35
CA TYR A 26 -6.84 -5.66 4.47
C TYR A 26 -8.27 -5.56 3.96
N LEU A 27 -8.96 -4.44 4.26
CA LEU A 27 -10.36 -4.23 3.87
C LEU A 27 -10.59 -4.36 2.35
N VAL A 28 -9.62 -3.90 1.55
CA VAL A 28 -9.68 -3.98 0.08
C VAL A 28 -9.85 -5.42 -0.41
N ASN A 29 -9.21 -6.39 0.24
CA ASN A 29 -9.36 -7.80 -0.11
C ASN A 29 -10.76 -8.32 0.20
N ALA A 30 -11.36 -7.88 1.32
CA ALA A 30 -12.73 -8.23 1.67
C ALA A 30 -13.75 -7.62 0.70
N GLU A 31 -13.54 -6.37 0.27
CA GLU A 31 -14.38 -5.72 -0.74
C GLU A 31 -14.25 -6.40 -2.11
N TYR A 32 -13.04 -6.79 -2.51
CA TYR A 32 -12.79 -7.57 -3.71
C TYR A 32 -13.55 -8.90 -3.67
N LEU A 33 -13.39 -9.68 -2.60
CA LEU A 33 -14.08 -10.97 -2.43
C LEU A 33 -15.61 -10.81 -2.38
N LYS A 34 -16.11 -9.74 -1.74
CA LYS A 34 -17.54 -9.43 -1.72
C LYS A 34 -18.08 -9.18 -3.14
N ASN A 35 -17.33 -8.47 -3.98
CA ASN A 35 -17.72 -8.24 -5.38
C ASN A 35 -17.71 -9.54 -6.20
N ILE A 36 -16.68 -10.38 -6.05
CA ILE A 36 -16.61 -11.69 -6.72
C ILE A 36 -17.78 -12.60 -6.30
N LEU A 37 -18.14 -12.62 -5.02
CA LEU A 37 -19.29 -13.38 -4.54
C LEU A 37 -20.60 -12.82 -5.10
N PHE A 38 -20.74 -11.49 -5.15
CA PHE A 38 -21.91 -10.84 -5.74
C PHE A 38 -22.08 -11.17 -7.24
N GLU A 39 -21.00 -11.19 -8.01
CA GLU A 39 -20.98 -11.65 -9.41
C GLU A 39 -21.43 -13.11 -9.59
N ASN A 40 -21.29 -13.93 -8.53
CA ASN A 40 -21.74 -15.32 -8.48
C ASN A 40 -23.12 -15.50 -7.81
N GLU A 41 -23.88 -14.41 -7.69
CA GLU A 41 -25.22 -14.33 -7.09
C GLU A 41 -25.25 -14.70 -5.60
N ILE A 42 -24.13 -14.48 -4.89
CA ILE A 42 -24.02 -14.73 -3.45
C ILE A 42 -23.91 -13.39 -2.73
N LEU A 43 -24.88 -13.11 -1.85
CA LEU A 43 -24.81 -11.96 -0.96
C LEU A 43 -23.81 -12.24 0.16
N ALA A 44 -22.85 -11.32 0.31
CA ALA A 44 -21.84 -11.35 1.37
C ALA A 44 -21.86 -10.04 2.16
N VAL A 45 -21.67 -10.15 3.48
CA VAL A 45 -21.66 -9.03 4.42
C VAL A 45 -20.28 -8.93 5.04
N ILE A 46 -19.75 -7.71 5.13
CA ILE A 46 -18.48 -7.43 5.81
C ILE A 46 -18.81 -7.04 7.23
N ASP A 47 -18.29 -7.80 8.19
CA ASP A 47 -18.21 -7.43 9.59
C ASP A 47 -16.92 -6.62 9.80
N TYR A 48 -17.08 -5.34 10.10
CA TYR A 48 -15.97 -4.40 10.30
C TYR A 48 -15.34 -4.53 11.69
N ASP A 49 -16.11 -4.95 12.69
CA ASP A 49 -15.63 -5.05 14.07
C ASP A 49 -14.74 -6.28 14.24
N GLU A 50 -15.15 -7.41 13.66
CA GLU A 50 -14.40 -8.68 13.73
C GLU A 50 -13.42 -8.89 12.55
N SER A 51 -13.46 -7.99 11.56
CA SER A 51 -12.69 -8.10 10.31
C SER A 51 -12.97 -9.43 9.58
N THR A 52 -14.25 -9.77 9.40
CA THR A 52 -14.67 -11.01 8.74
C THR A 52 -15.65 -10.77 7.58
N LEU A 53 -15.61 -11.67 6.60
CA LEU A 53 -16.59 -11.77 5.52
C LEU A 53 -17.55 -12.91 5.84
N LEU A 54 -18.84 -12.59 5.83
CA LEU A 54 -19.95 -13.44 6.21
C LEU A 54 -20.82 -13.74 4.99
N VAL A 55 -21.35 -14.96 4.89
CA VAL A 55 -22.36 -15.38 3.89
C VAL A 55 -23.42 -16.25 4.54
N ASP A 56 -24.59 -16.34 3.92
CA ASP A 56 -25.64 -17.26 4.36
C ASP A 56 -25.15 -18.72 4.38
N GLU A 57 -25.59 -19.49 5.37
CA GLU A 57 -25.20 -20.89 5.57
C GLU A 57 -25.40 -21.76 4.31
N ILE A 58 -26.47 -21.50 3.54
CA ILE A 58 -26.79 -22.21 2.29
C ILE A 58 -25.66 -22.05 1.25
N ASN A 59 -25.02 -20.88 1.20
CA ASN A 59 -24.00 -20.54 0.22
C ASN A 59 -22.57 -20.77 0.72
N TYR A 60 -22.39 -21.27 1.95
CA TYR A 60 -21.09 -21.41 2.61
C TYR A 60 -20.07 -22.21 1.79
N ASN A 61 -20.41 -23.43 1.40
CA ASN A 61 -19.49 -24.31 0.67
C ASN A 61 -19.14 -23.77 -0.73
N LYS A 62 -20.13 -23.18 -1.42
CA LYS A 62 -19.91 -22.55 -2.74
C LYS A 62 -18.96 -21.35 -2.60
N SER A 63 -19.15 -20.53 -1.57
CA SER A 63 -18.32 -19.36 -1.30
C SER A 63 -16.86 -19.73 -1.01
N LEU A 64 -16.62 -20.75 -0.17
CA LEU A 64 -15.27 -21.25 0.10
C LEU A 64 -14.56 -21.73 -1.17
N SER A 65 -15.28 -22.41 -2.07
CA SER A 65 -14.72 -22.86 -3.35
C SER A 65 -14.38 -21.72 -4.31
N ILE A 66 -15.07 -20.58 -4.23
CA ILE A 66 -14.78 -19.40 -5.04
C ILE A 66 -13.58 -18.66 -4.46
N ILE A 67 -13.63 -18.33 -3.16
CA ILE A 67 -12.58 -17.58 -2.46
C ILE A 67 -11.23 -18.28 -2.56
N SER A 68 -11.19 -19.60 -2.44
CA SER A 68 -9.94 -20.37 -2.54
C SER A 68 -9.25 -20.28 -3.91
N LYS A 69 -9.98 -19.96 -4.99
CA LYS A 69 -9.42 -19.78 -6.34
C LYS A 69 -8.76 -18.42 -6.53
N GLU A 70 -9.20 -17.41 -5.78
CA GLU A 70 -8.68 -16.06 -5.86
C GLU A 70 -7.27 -15.92 -5.27
N ASN A 71 -6.82 -16.91 -4.48
CA ASN A 71 -5.48 -16.96 -3.89
C ASN A 71 -5.06 -15.65 -3.19
N ILE A 72 -5.97 -15.12 -2.37
CA ILE A 72 -5.77 -13.88 -1.61
C ILE A 72 -4.63 -14.06 -0.62
N ASP A 73 -3.64 -13.17 -0.68
CA ASP A 73 -2.55 -13.10 0.29
C ASP A 73 -2.79 -11.97 1.31
N GLU A 74 -2.94 -12.35 2.57
CA GLU A 74 -3.08 -11.46 3.73
C GLU A 74 -1.75 -11.34 4.53
N SER A 75 -0.67 -11.94 4.01
CA SER A 75 0.66 -11.81 4.59
C SER A 75 1.07 -10.33 4.69
N LYS A 76 2.02 -10.02 5.57
CA LYS A 76 2.56 -8.66 5.63
C LYS A 76 3.34 -8.42 4.35
N THR A 77 3.11 -7.27 3.71
CA THR A 77 3.97 -6.73 2.64
C THR A 77 5.43 -6.78 3.05
N ILE A 78 6.32 -6.94 2.08
CA ILE A 78 7.77 -6.99 2.32
C ILE A 78 8.23 -5.69 3.00
N ASP A 79 9.25 -5.81 3.85
CA ASP A 79 9.83 -4.68 4.58
C ASP A 79 10.39 -3.64 3.59
N GLN A 80 10.02 -2.37 3.78
CA GLN A 80 10.23 -1.27 2.83
C GLN A 80 11.67 -0.75 2.77
N GLU A 81 12.61 -1.55 3.24
CA GLU A 81 13.99 -1.16 3.43
C GLU A 81 14.90 -1.61 2.30
N ASN A 82 14.42 -2.51 1.44
CA ASN A 82 15.12 -2.92 0.24
C ASN A 82 14.29 -2.62 -1.02
N PHE A 83 14.70 -1.57 -1.73
CA PHE A 83 14.07 -1.18 -3.00
C PHE A 83 13.97 -2.32 -4.01
N MET A 84 14.98 -3.19 -4.10
CA MET A 84 14.98 -4.27 -5.10
C MET A 84 13.91 -5.31 -4.77
N GLU A 85 13.72 -5.61 -3.48
CA GLU A 85 12.68 -6.54 -3.04
C GLU A 85 11.28 -5.94 -3.22
N GLU A 86 11.10 -4.65 -2.89
CA GLU A 86 9.84 -3.93 -3.17
C GLU A 86 9.53 -3.88 -4.68
N TYR A 87 10.56 -3.65 -5.50
CA TYR A 87 10.42 -3.60 -6.94
C TYR A 87 10.03 -4.96 -7.51
N ASP A 88 10.67 -6.03 -7.06
CA ASP A 88 10.38 -7.39 -7.50
C ASP A 88 8.96 -7.82 -7.09
N GLU A 89 8.52 -7.48 -5.88
CA GLU A 89 7.15 -7.74 -5.39
C GLU A 89 6.12 -6.98 -6.23
N TRP A 90 6.31 -5.67 -6.40
CA TRP A 90 5.42 -4.84 -7.19
C TRP A 90 5.35 -5.31 -8.64
N ASN A 91 6.48 -5.61 -9.27
CA ASN A 91 6.52 -6.06 -10.66
C ASN A 91 5.83 -7.41 -10.85
N ARG A 92 5.85 -8.28 -9.83
CA ARG A 92 5.19 -9.60 -9.89
C ARG A 92 3.69 -9.52 -9.64
N TYR A 93 3.24 -8.60 -8.79
CA TYR A 93 1.88 -8.63 -8.24
C TYR A 93 1.04 -7.36 -8.45
N ASN A 94 1.55 -6.33 -9.14
CA ASN A 94 0.82 -5.08 -9.37
C ASN A 94 -0.53 -5.24 -10.11
N THR A 95 -0.72 -6.31 -10.87
CA THR A 95 -1.99 -6.64 -11.53
C THR A 95 -2.78 -7.72 -10.79
N ASN A 96 -2.28 -8.27 -9.68
CA ASN A 96 -2.98 -9.28 -8.91
C ASN A 96 -3.89 -8.60 -7.87
N PRO A 97 -5.22 -8.61 -8.04
CA PRO A 97 -6.13 -7.99 -7.08
C PRO A 97 -6.15 -8.70 -5.72
N GLY A 98 -5.67 -9.94 -5.64
CA GLY A 98 -5.55 -10.71 -4.40
C GLY A 98 -4.27 -10.47 -3.61
N HIS A 99 -3.31 -9.69 -4.13
CA HIS A 99 -2.06 -9.38 -3.44
C HIS A 99 -2.04 -7.91 -3.03
N TYR A 100 -2.24 -7.64 -1.75
CA TYR A 100 -2.25 -6.27 -1.27
C TYR A 100 -0.83 -5.71 -1.11
N LEU A 101 -0.42 -4.85 -2.05
CA LEU A 101 0.89 -4.17 -2.04
C LEU A 101 1.03 -3.07 -0.96
N GLY A 102 0.05 -2.88 -0.07
CA GLY A 102 0.11 -1.82 0.93
C GLY A 102 -0.09 -0.41 0.37
N GLY A 103 -0.59 -0.29 -0.86
CA GLY A 103 -0.58 0.98 -1.60
C GLY A 103 0.83 1.47 -1.95
N ASN A 104 1.83 0.59 -1.87
CA ASN A 104 3.21 0.95 -2.14
C ASN A 104 3.53 0.83 -3.63
N ILE A 105 4.07 1.91 -4.17
CA ILE A 105 4.76 1.91 -5.46
C ILE A 105 6.25 2.09 -5.12
N PRO A 106 7.12 1.18 -5.57
CA PRO A 106 8.54 1.21 -5.23
C PRO A 106 9.19 2.43 -5.88
N PHE A 107 9.82 3.27 -5.06
CA PHE A 107 10.58 4.42 -5.52
C PHE A 107 11.94 4.46 -4.85
N PHE A 108 13.01 4.52 -5.65
CA PHE A 108 14.38 4.45 -5.15
C PHE A 108 14.71 5.54 -4.11
N TYR A 109 14.10 6.73 -4.24
CA TYR A 109 14.27 7.84 -3.31
C TYR A 109 13.38 7.77 -2.06
N LYS A 110 12.39 6.87 -2.01
CA LYS A 110 11.53 6.65 -0.82
C LYS A 110 12.22 5.72 0.18
N THR A 111 13.02 4.77 -0.32
CA THR A 111 13.74 3.79 0.48
C THR A 111 14.90 4.46 1.26
N ARG A 112 14.73 4.61 2.58
CA ARG A 112 15.71 5.31 3.45
C ARG A 112 17.11 4.69 3.44
N SER A 113 17.23 3.39 3.17
CA SER A 113 18.52 2.70 3.03
C SER A 113 19.35 3.24 1.86
N ASN A 114 18.72 3.78 0.82
CA ASN A 114 19.38 4.36 -0.36
C ASN A 114 19.76 5.83 -0.18
N HIS A 115 19.31 6.52 0.87
CA HIS A 115 19.54 7.96 1.04
C HIS A 115 21.03 8.32 1.13
N LEU A 116 21.89 7.43 1.64
CA LEU A 116 23.35 7.65 1.60
C LEU A 116 23.89 7.75 0.17
N LYS A 117 23.36 6.95 -0.77
CA LYS A 117 23.75 7.02 -2.18
C LYS A 117 23.34 8.38 -2.77
N PHE A 118 22.15 8.87 -2.42
CA PHE A 118 21.71 10.21 -2.80
C PHE A 118 22.58 11.31 -2.20
N THR A 119 22.97 11.21 -0.93
CA THR A 119 23.93 12.14 -0.30
C THR A 119 25.26 12.15 -1.06
N LEU A 120 25.76 10.99 -1.46
CA LEU A 120 27.02 10.89 -2.21
C LEU A 120 26.91 11.51 -3.62
N VAL A 121 25.81 11.25 -4.32
CA VAL A 121 25.54 11.87 -5.63
C VAL A 121 25.39 13.38 -5.52
N THR A 122 24.66 13.87 -4.51
CA THR A 122 24.53 15.32 -4.26
C THR A 122 25.86 15.96 -3.88
N LEU A 123 26.72 15.27 -3.13
CA LEU A 123 28.07 15.74 -2.81
C LEU A 123 28.94 15.86 -4.06
N ILE A 124 28.93 14.86 -4.94
CA ILE A 124 29.65 14.92 -6.23
C ILE A 124 29.14 16.10 -7.07
N SER A 125 27.81 16.24 -7.16
CA SER A 125 27.17 17.37 -7.86
C SER A 125 27.59 18.72 -7.28
N LEU A 126 27.65 18.84 -5.95
CA LEU A 126 28.10 20.04 -5.26
C LEU A 126 29.55 20.40 -5.63
N VAL A 127 30.45 19.42 -5.64
CA VAL A 127 31.87 19.63 -6.02
C VAL A 127 31.97 20.12 -7.46
N ILE A 128 31.20 19.54 -8.38
CA ILE A 128 31.16 19.97 -9.78
C ILE A 128 30.63 21.41 -9.88
N GLN A 129 29.54 21.74 -9.19
CA GLN A 129 28.95 23.08 -9.20
C GLN A 129 29.92 24.14 -8.67
N ILE A 130 30.60 23.88 -7.55
CA ILE A 130 31.61 24.79 -6.98
C ILE A 130 32.77 24.98 -7.96
N SER A 131 33.23 23.89 -8.59
CA SER A 131 34.31 23.95 -9.58
C SER A 131 33.93 24.80 -10.79
N ILE A 132 32.71 24.66 -11.29
CA ILE A 132 32.17 25.49 -12.39
C ILE A 132 32.08 26.96 -11.96
N MET A 133 31.59 27.25 -10.74
CA MET A 133 31.50 28.62 -10.24
C MET A 133 32.87 29.28 -10.09
N PHE A 134 33.93 28.52 -9.81
CA PHE A 134 35.30 29.05 -9.70
C PHE A 134 35.90 29.42 -11.06
N ILE A 135 35.53 28.69 -12.12
CA ILE A 135 36.01 28.93 -13.50
C ILE A 135 35.12 29.95 -14.22
N ALA A 136 33.85 30.03 -13.85
CA ALA A 136 32.88 30.90 -14.50
C ALA A 136 33.25 32.38 -14.30
N THR A 137 33.32 33.10 -15.41
CA THR A 137 33.59 34.55 -15.42
C THR A 137 32.37 35.39 -15.03
N ASN A 138 31.17 34.79 -15.02
CA ASN A 138 29.94 35.44 -14.59
C ASN A 138 29.04 34.44 -13.85
N ILE A 139 28.76 34.74 -12.58
CA ILE A 139 27.90 33.92 -11.73
C ILE A 139 26.49 34.48 -11.78
N SER A 140 25.57 33.71 -12.37
CA SER A 140 24.15 34.08 -12.37
C SER A 140 23.50 33.82 -11.00
N LEU A 141 22.41 34.53 -10.71
CA LEU A 141 21.58 34.28 -9.53
C LEU A 141 21.02 32.84 -9.53
N TRP A 142 20.75 32.27 -10.71
CA TRP A 142 20.33 30.88 -10.84
C TRP A 142 21.37 29.90 -10.33
N ASN A 143 22.65 30.13 -10.61
CA ASN A 143 23.73 29.25 -10.14
C ASN A 143 23.77 29.21 -8.59
N ILE A 144 23.61 30.38 -7.96
CA ILE A 144 23.56 30.51 -6.50
C ILE A 144 22.33 29.79 -5.94
N LEU A 145 21.17 29.96 -6.58
CA LEU A 145 19.92 29.31 -6.16
C LEU A 145 20.01 27.78 -6.27
N PHE A 146 20.56 27.25 -7.38
CA PHE A 146 20.78 25.82 -7.55
C PHE A 146 21.78 25.26 -6.54
N LEU A 147 22.83 26.02 -6.19
CA LEU A 147 23.78 25.63 -5.15
C LEU A 147 23.07 25.47 -3.79
N ILE A 148 22.26 26.46 -3.40
CA ILE A 148 21.50 26.42 -2.14
C ILE A 148 20.55 25.21 -2.12
N VAL A 149 19.80 24.99 -3.19
CA VAL A 149 18.90 23.82 -3.30
C VAL A 149 19.68 22.52 -3.18
N THR A 150 20.82 22.40 -3.86
CA THR A 150 21.67 21.20 -3.82
C THR A 150 22.16 20.91 -2.40
N ILE A 151 22.58 21.94 -1.66
CA ILE A 151 23.01 21.81 -0.26
C ILE A 151 21.85 21.34 0.62
N ILE A 152 20.67 21.97 0.52
CA ILE A 152 19.49 21.61 1.32
C ILE A 152 19.08 20.16 1.05
N THR A 153 19.03 19.75 -0.23
CA THR A 153 18.71 18.38 -0.62
C THR A 153 19.72 17.39 -0.05
N GLY A 154 21.02 17.68 -0.14
CA GLY A 154 22.08 16.82 0.41
C GLY A 154 21.98 16.65 1.94
N ILE A 155 21.73 17.74 2.67
CA ILE A 155 21.53 17.72 4.13
C ILE A 155 20.31 16.88 4.50
N ASN A 156 19.19 17.05 3.81
CA ASN A 156 17.96 16.30 4.10
C ASN A 156 18.16 14.79 3.92
N PHE A 157 18.82 14.37 2.83
CA PHE A 157 19.13 12.95 2.62
C PHE A 157 20.12 12.42 3.67
N LEU A 158 21.10 13.22 4.07
CA LEU A 158 22.06 12.82 5.11
C LEU A 158 21.36 12.63 6.47
N ILE A 159 20.55 13.59 6.91
CA ILE A 159 19.79 13.50 8.17
C ILE A 159 18.87 12.28 8.14
N SER A 160 18.16 12.07 7.04
CA SER A 160 17.26 10.93 6.88
C SER A 160 18.01 9.60 6.99
N TRP A 161 19.19 9.48 6.38
CA TRP A 161 20.03 8.30 6.51
C TRP A 161 20.59 8.10 7.92
N LEU A 162 21.01 9.18 8.60
CA LEU A 162 21.49 9.10 9.99
C LEU A 162 20.41 8.61 10.94
N ASN A 163 19.17 9.11 10.79
CA ASN A 163 18.02 8.65 11.56
C ASN A 163 17.73 7.17 11.29
N TYR A 164 17.70 6.76 10.02
CA TYR A 164 17.54 5.35 9.63
C TYR A 164 18.60 4.44 10.27
N LYS A 165 19.88 4.84 10.20
CA LYS A 165 20.99 4.09 10.81
C LYS A 165 20.87 4.01 12.33
N SER A 166 20.39 5.07 12.97
CA SER A 166 20.15 5.10 14.42
C SER A 166 19.01 4.16 14.82
N GLU A 167 17.91 4.15 14.08
CA GLU A 167 16.77 3.24 14.31
C GLU A 167 17.22 1.78 14.21
N LYS A 168 18.00 1.44 13.18
CA LYS A 168 18.54 0.08 12.99
C LYS A 168 19.52 -0.41 14.04
N ARG A 169 20.17 0.49 14.79
CA ARG A 169 21.07 0.11 15.89
C ARG A 169 20.34 -0.18 17.20
N LYS A 170 19.06 0.21 17.31
CA LYS A 170 18.23 0.01 18.50
C LYS A 170 17.41 -1.28 18.46
N VAL A 171 17.34 -1.92 17.29
CA VAL A 171 16.74 -3.22 17.03
C VAL A 171 17.83 -4.28 17.11
#